data_AF-S0GJV6-F1
#
_entry.id   AF-S0GJV6-F1
#
_cell.length_a   1.000
_cell.length_b   1.000
_cell.length_c   1.000
_cell.angle_alpha   90.00
_cell.angle_beta   90.00
_cell.angle_gamma   90.00
#
_symmetry.space_group_name_H-M   'P 1'
#
loop_
_entity.id
_entity.type
_entity.pdbx_description
1 polymer ?
#
loop_
_entity_poly.entity_id
_entity_poly.type
_entity_poly.pdbx_seq_one_letter_code
_entity_poly.pdbx_strand_id
1 'polypeptide(L)'
;MKKEEIVNLNRTLLYVSFGNMSKAGKSAMMRNLVRLGKHSKEIEEAMKIAFDKFKPAGLDDLMKKKDRSEEEQKELDGLTKKFDSDIKDYTSELLAEDVEIEMHYISDVDFDDLVDATSKSTKELTAGNFMYLREYLVKE
;
A
#
# COMPACT_ATOMS: atom_id res chain seq x y z
N MET A 1 10.56 9.86 -0.63
CA MET A 1 9.12 9.49 -0.47
C MET A 1 9.14 8.19 0.28
N LYS A 2 8.43 8.14 1.40
CA LYS A 2 8.38 6.94 2.22
C LYS A 2 7.68 5.82 1.48
N LYS A 3 8.10 4.57 1.72
CA LYS A 3 7.44 3.37 1.19
C LYS A 3 5.96 3.32 1.56
N GLU A 4 5.57 3.80 2.74
CA GLU A 4 4.16 3.98 3.12
C GLU A 4 3.39 4.88 2.15
N GLU A 5 3.94 6.05 1.81
CA GLU A 5 3.34 7.03 0.90
C GLU A 5 3.19 6.43 -0.50
N ILE A 6 4.17 5.64 -0.94
CA ILE A 6 4.16 4.93 -2.23
C ILE A 6 2.99 3.94 -2.32
N VAL A 7 2.84 3.10 -1.29
CA VAL A 7 1.76 2.10 -1.23
C VAL A 7 0.39 2.80 -1.20
N ASN A 8 0.25 3.84 -0.38
CA ASN A 8 -0.99 4.60 -0.26
C ASN A 8 -1.34 5.35 -1.54
N LEU A 9 -0.36 5.98 -2.19
CA LEU A 9 -0.53 6.69 -3.46
C LEU A 9 -0.90 5.72 -4.57
N ASN A 10 -0.17 4.61 -4.73
CA ASN A 10 -0.50 3.57 -5.72
C ASN A 10 -1.93 3.05 -5.53
N ARG A 11 -2.31 2.71 -4.29
CA ARG A 11 -3.66 2.22 -3.97
C ARG A 11 -4.71 3.25 -4.35
N THR A 12 -4.53 4.51 -3.98
CA THR A 12 -5.48 5.58 -4.30
C THR A 12 -5.57 5.80 -5.82
N LEU A 13 -4.44 5.72 -6.53
CA LEU A 13 -4.37 5.86 -7.98
C LEU A 13 -5.09 4.74 -8.76
N LEU A 14 -5.31 3.58 -8.16
CA LEU A 14 -6.06 2.49 -8.82
C LEU A 14 -7.58 2.76 -8.89
N TYR A 15 -8.10 3.69 -8.08
CA TYR A 15 -9.53 4.00 -7.99
C TYR A 15 -9.95 5.27 -8.73
N VAL A 16 -8.99 6.00 -9.30
CA VAL A 16 -9.24 7.23 -10.04
C VAL A 16 -9.49 6.96 -11.52
N SER A 17 -10.36 7.78 -12.12
CA SER A 17 -10.68 7.74 -13.54
C SER A 17 -9.96 8.86 -14.29
N PHE A 18 -9.18 8.48 -15.31
CA PHE A 18 -8.45 9.43 -16.16
C PHE A 18 -9.20 9.76 -17.45
N GLY A 19 -10.46 9.34 -17.59
CA GLY A 19 -11.19 9.34 -18.87
C GLY A 19 -11.28 10.71 -19.54
N ASN A 20 -11.48 11.77 -18.76
CA ASN A 20 -11.70 13.13 -19.27
C ASN A 20 -10.42 13.95 -19.43
N MET A 21 -9.30 13.50 -18.85
CA MET A 21 -8.02 14.22 -18.91
C MET A 21 -7.47 14.31 -20.34
N SER A 22 -6.54 15.26 -20.54
CA SER A 22 -5.74 15.38 -21.75
C SER A 22 -4.90 14.12 -22.01
N LYS A 23 -4.45 13.94 -23.25
CA LYS A 23 -3.55 12.82 -23.61
C LYS A 23 -2.23 12.86 -22.81
N ALA A 24 -1.71 14.05 -22.56
CA ALA A 24 -0.48 14.25 -21.78
C ALA A 24 -0.71 13.85 -20.31
N GLY A 25 -1.80 14.33 -19.71
CA GLY A 25 -2.23 13.97 -18.36
C GLY A 25 -2.41 12.46 -18.19
N LYS A 26 -3.18 11.82 -19.07
CA LYS A 26 -3.37 10.35 -19.09
C LYS A 26 -2.03 9.60 -19.12
N SER A 27 -1.11 10.06 -19.97
CA SER A 27 0.21 9.42 -20.11
C SER A 27 1.07 9.60 -18.85
N ALA A 28 1.03 10.77 -18.21
CA ALA A 28 1.71 11.01 -16.94
C ALA A 28 1.15 10.12 -15.83
N MET A 29 -0.18 10.04 -15.71
CA MET A 29 -0.85 9.18 -14.72
C MET A 29 -0.50 7.71 -14.91
N MET A 30 -0.52 7.20 -16.15
CA MET A 30 -0.12 5.83 -16.43
C MET A 30 1.34 5.54 -16.09
N ARG A 31 2.26 6.49 -16.34
CA ARG A 31 3.68 6.35 -15.93
C ARG A 31 3.82 6.28 -14.41
N ASN A 32 3.12 7.16 -13.69
CA ASN A 32 3.11 7.15 -12.22
C ASN A 32 2.57 5.83 -11.68
N LEU A 33 1.44 5.34 -12.19
CA LEU A 33 0.82 4.08 -11.77
C LEU A 33 1.75 2.87 -12.01
N VAL A 34 2.41 2.80 -13.16
CA VAL A 34 3.37 1.73 -13.45
C VAL A 34 4.58 1.80 -12.50
N ARG A 35 5.11 2.99 -12.24
CA ARG A 35 6.31 3.16 -11.39
C ARG A 35 6.01 2.86 -9.92
N LEU A 36 4.94 3.44 -9.37
CA LEU A 36 4.50 3.18 -8.00
C LEU A 36 4.06 1.72 -7.81
N GLY A 37 3.44 1.12 -8.81
CA GLY A 37 3.03 -0.27 -8.79
C GLY A 37 4.20 -1.26 -8.73
N LYS A 38 5.35 -0.94 -9.33
CA LYS A 38 6.57 -1.75 -9.19
C LYS A 38 7.07 -1.75 -7.76
N HIS A 39 7.25 -0.58 -7.17
CA HIS A 39 7.70 -0.46 -5.78
C HIS A 39 6.70 -1.07 -4.79
N SER A 40 5.39 -0.89 -5.02
CA SER A 40 4.37 -1.53 -4.17
C SER A 40 4.48 -3.04 -4.17
N LYS A 41 4.77 -3.66 -5.33
CA LYS A 41 4.98 -5.12 -5.44
C LYS A 41 6.25 -5.57 -4.74
N GLU A 42 7.35 -4.83 -4.88
CA GLU A 42 8.60 -5.11 -4.17
C GLU A 42 8.41 -5.09 -2.65
N ILE A 43 7.62 -4.13 -2.14
CA ILE A 43 7.26 -4.04 -0.72
C ILE A 43 6.41 -5.24 -0.29
N GLU A 44 5.37 -5.58 -1.06
CA GLU A 44 4.50 -6.74 -0.77
C GLU A 44 5.30 -8.05 -0.73
N GLU A 45 6.21 -8.25 -1.69
CA GLU A 45 7.10 -9.40 -1.74
C GLU A 45 8.04 -9.46 -0.53
N ALA A 46 8.63 -8.32 -0.12
CA ALA A 46 9.47 -8.25 1.07
C ALA A 46 8.69 -8.61 2.35
N MET A 47 7.46 -8.09 2.50
CA MET A 47 6.60 -8.43 3.63
C MET A 47 6.24 -9.92 3.65
N LYS A 48 5.96 -10.52 2.50
CA LYS A 48 5.69 -11.96 2.38
C LYS A 48 6.90 -12.80 2.77
N ILE A 49 8.10 -12.42 2.31
CA ILE A 49 9.35 -13.08 2.69
C ILE A 49 9.55 -12.99 4.20
N ALA A 50 9.35 -11.82 4.80
CA ALA A 50 9.46 -11.64 6.25
C ALA A 50 8.47 -12.52 7.01
N PHE A 51 7.21 -12.56 6.57
CA PHE A 51 6.19 -13.46 7.14
C PHE A 51 6.66 -14.92 7.14
N ASP A 52 7.14 -15.42 6.02
CA ASP A 52 7.60 -16.81 5.89
C ASP A 52 8.88 -17.06 6.72
N LYS A 53 9.78 -16.09 6.83
CA LYS A 53 11.07 -16.22 7.54
C LYS A 53 10.95 -16.06 9.05
N PHE A 54 10.03 -15.23 9.53
CA PHE A 54 9.85 -14.96 10.96
C PHE A 54 8.92 -15.96 11.62
N LYS A 55 8.18 -16.75 10.83
CA LYS A 55 7.24 -17.74 11.33
C LYS A 55 7.94 -18.72 12.28
N PRO A 56 7.51 -18.79 13.56
CA PRO A 56 8.11 -19.70 14.53
C PRO A 56 7.91 -21.17 14.14
N ALA A 57 8.93 -21.98 14.39
CA ALA A 57 8.82 -23.44 14.26
C ALA A 57 7.72 -23.97 15.21
N GLY A 58 6.92 -24.94 14.75
CA GLY A 58 5.84 -25.54 15.53
C GLY A 58 4.55 -24.72 15.60
N LEU A 59 4.54 -23.46 15.15
CA LEU A 59 3.32 -22.62 15.17
C LEU A 59 2.18 -23.25 14.36
N ASP A 60 2.46 -23.72 13.14
CA ASP A 60 1.44 -24.36 12.28
C ASP A 60 0.86 -25.63 12.89
N ASP A 61 1.69 -26.42 13.55
CA ASP A 61 1.29 -27.69 14.14
C ASP A 61 0.37 -27.45 15.34
N LEU A 62 0.70 -26.45 16.18
CA LEU A 62 -0.15 -26.01 17.29
C LEU A 62 -1.47 -25.39 16.79
N MET A 63 -1.44 -24.59 15.72
CA MET A 63 -2.64 -23.98 15.15
C MET A 63 -3.63 -25.03 14.62
N LYS A 64 -3.13 -26.09 13.97
CA LYS A 64 -3.95 -27.16 13.38
C LYS A 64 -4.48 -28.17 14.39
N LYS A 65 -3.88 -28.23 15.59
CA LYS A 65 -4.32 -29.15 16.65
C LYS A 65 -5.70 -28.74 17.18
N LYS A 66 -6.66 -29.67 17.11
CA LYS A 66 -8.05 -29.45 17.57
C LYS A 66 -8.19 -29.49 19.09
N ASP A 67 -7.49 -30.42 19.73
CA ASP A 67 -7.55 -30.63 21.19
C ASP A 67 -6.22 -30.20 21.83
N ARG A 68 -6.12 -28.91 22.15
CA ARG A 68 -4.96 -28.32 22.84
C ARG A 68 -5.15 -28.38 24.35
N SER A 69 -4.10 -28.74 25.09
CA SER A 69 -4.05 -28.51 26.53
C SER A 69 -3.98 -27.01 26.86
N GLU A 70 -4.20 -26.64 28.11
CA GLU A 70 -4.03 -25.24 28.54
C GLU A 70 -2.59 -24.73 28.34
N GLU A 71 -1.60 -25.62 28.48
CA GLU A 71 -0.18 -25.30 28.28
C GLU A 71 0.11 -25.05 26.80
N GLU A 72 -0.41 -25.91 25.91
CA GLU A 72 -0.29 -25.76 24.45
C GLU A 72 -1.02 -24.51 23.94
N GLN A 73 -2.14 -24.15 24.55
CA GLN A 73 -2.84 -22.91 24.23
C GLN A 73 -2.01 -21.68 24.65
N LYS A 74 -1.42 -21.69 25.85
CA LYS A 74 -0.52 -20.62 26.30
C LYS A 74 0.72 -20.50 25.42
N GLU A 75 1.28 -21.62 24.98
CA GLU A 75 2.41 -21.65 24.04
C GLU A 75 2.01 -21.03 22.69
N LEU A 76 0.88 -21.46 22.13
CA LEU A 76 0.35 -20.90 20.88
C LEU A 76 0.13 -19.38 20.97
N ASP A 77 -0.48 -18.90 22.05
CA ASP A 77 -0.73 -17.48 22.27
C ASP A 77 0.59 -16.70 22.36
N GLY A 78 1.59 -17.26 23.04
CA GLY A 78 2.92 -16.68 23.17
C GLY A 78 3.65 -16.59 21.83
N LEU A 79 3.65 -17.67 21.04
CA LEU A 79 4.27 -17.72 19.72
C LEU A 79 3.58 -16.77 18.73
N THR A 80 2.25 -16.75 18.72
CA THR A 80 1.46 -15.87 17.84
C THR A 80 1.73 -14.41 18.18
N LYS A 81 1.66 -14.03 19.46
CA LYS A 81 1.92 -12.67 19.89
C LYS A 81 3.32 -12.19 19.54
N LYS A 82 4.32 -13.06 19.73
CA LYS A 82 5.71 -12.73 19.35
C LYS A 82 5.84 -12.56 17.84
N PHE A 83 5.32 -13.50 17.06
CA PHE A 83 5.36 -13.43 15.61
C PHE A 83 4.68 -12.18 15.06
N ASP A 84 3.48 -11.86 15.56
CA ASP A 84 2.75 -10.65 15.17
C ASP A 84 3.54 -9.37 15.50
N SER A 85 4.23 -9.35 16.66
CA SER A 85 5.11 -8.22 17.03
C SER A 85 6.28 -8.09 16.08
N ASP A 86 7.00 -9.20 15.82
CA ASP A 86 8.18 -9.21 14.94
C ASP A 86 7.82 -8.73 13.51
N ILE A 87 6.67 -9.17 13.00
CA ILE A 87 6.15 -8.74 11.69
C ILE A 87 5.74 -7.27 11.69
N LYS A 88 5.08 -6.80 12.74
CA LYS A 88 4.67 -5.40 12.86
C LYS A 88 5.87 -4.47 12.92
N ASP A 89 6.89 -4.83 13.70
CA ASP A 89 8.10 -4.02 13.88
C ASP A 89 8.85 -3.92 12.55
N TYR A 90 9.10 -5.06 11.87
CA TYR A 90 9.72 -5.07 10.55
C TYR A 90 8.91 -4.30 9.50
N THR A 91 7.59 -4.47 9.47
CA THR A 91 6.74 -3.75 8.51
C THR A 91 6.82 -2.24 8.73
N SER A 92 6.86 -1.81 9.99
CA SER A 92 6.96 -0.38 10.34
C SER A 92 8.30 0.19 9.93
N GLU A 93 9.40 -0.54 10.17
CA GLU A 93 10.75 -0.16 9.73
C GLU A 93 10.83 -0.06 8.20
N LEU A 94 10.36 -1.10 7.49
CA LEU A 94 10.35 -1.15 6.04
C LEU A 94 9.56 0.01 5.44
N LEU A 95 8.35 0.28 5.93
CA LEU A 95 7.48 1.33 5.39
C LEU A 95 7.98 2.75 5.67
N ALA A 96 8.79 2.92 6.72
CA ALA A 96 9.40 4.19 7.08
C ALA A 96 10.59 4.57 6.19
N GLU A 97 11.16 3.64 5.42
CA GLU A 97 12.29 3.91 4.53
C GLU A 97 11.91 4.86 3.38
N ASP A 98 12.84 5.77 3.07
CA ASP A 98 12.73 6.68 1.93
C ASP A 98 13.24 6.05 0.63
N VAL A 99 12.47 6.24 -0.43
CA VAL A 99 12.82 5.86 -1.80
C VAL A 99 12.70 7.08 -2.70
N GLU A 100 13.66 7.21 -3.60
CA GLU A 100 13.61 8.21 -4.66
C GLU A 100 12.70 7.72 -5.78
N ILE A 101 11.60 8.44 -6.01
CA ILE A 101 10.67 8.18 -7.11
C ILE A 101 10.49 9.46 -7.90
N GLU A 102 10.81 9.39 -9.18
CA GLU A 102 10.46 10.44 -10.13
C GLU A 102 8.95 10.40 -10.41
N MET A 103 8.25 11.45 -9.99
CA MET A 103 6.83 11.65 -10.26
C MET A 103 6.64 12.54 -11.50
N HIS A 104 5.69 12.18 -12.36
CA HIS A 104 5.28 13.00 -13.48
C HIS A 104 4.05 13.83 -13.10
N TYR A 105 4.23 15.15 -13.07
CA TYR A 105 3.15 16.06 -12.73
C TYR A 105 2.12 16.21 -13.85
N ILE A 106 0.89 16.55 -13.45
CA ILE A 106 -0.21 16.94 -14.33
C ILE A 106 -0.60 18.40 -14.06
N SER A 107 -1.34 18.99 -15.01
CA SER A 107 -1.86 20.35 -14.84
C SER A 107 -3.02 20.40 -13.85
N ASP A 108 -3.33 21.58 -13.29
CA ASP A 108 -4.54 21.76 -12.48
C ASP A 108 -5.81 21.40 -13.27
N VAL A 109 -5.88 21.73 -14.56
CA VAL A 109 -7.03 21.38 -15.42
C VAL A 109 -7.19 19.86 -15.53
N ASP A 110 -6.11 19.14 -15.79
CA ASP A 110 -6.13 17.67 -15.82
C ASP A 110 -6.49 17.08 -14.45
N PHE A 111 -6.10 17.75 -13.36
CA PHE A 111 -6.44 17.33 -12.01
C PHE A 111 -7.95 17.51 -11.73
N ASP A 112 -8.52 18.65 -12.11
CA ASP A 112 -9.96 18.90 -11.98
C ASP A 112 -10.79 17.90 -12.81
N ASP A 113 -10.35 17.59 -14.04
CA ASP A 113 -10.97 16.58 -14.90
C ASP A 113 -10.94 15.19 -14.28
N LEU A 114 -9.85 14.84 -13.59
CA LEU A 114 -9.73 13.59 -12.84
C LEU A 114 -10.72 13.55 -11.67
N VAL A 115 -10.82 14.62 -10.89
CA VAL A 115 -11.75 14.71 -9.74
C VAL A 115 -13.19 14.55 -10.21
N ASP A 116 -13.58 15.27 -11.27
CA ASP A 116 -14.92 15.20 -11.86
C ASP A 116 -15.25 13.80 -12.38
N ALA A 117 -14.35 13.22 -13.20
CA ALA A 117 -14.54 11.89 -13.76
C ALA A 117 -14.65 10.82 -12.67
N THR A 118 -13.78 10.90 -11.65
CA THR A 118 -13.73 9.92 -10.57
C THR A 118 -14.96 10.00 -9.68
N SER A 119 -15.35 11.21 -9.26
CA SER A 119 -16.51 11.45 -8.38
C SER A 119 -17.83 11.01 -9.01
N LYS A 120 -17.92 11.00 -10.35
CA LYS A 120 -19.07 10.47 -11.09
C LYS A 120 -19.06 8.95 -11.17
N SER A 121 -17.89 8.32 -11.18
CA SER A 121 -17.74 6.87 -11.37
C SER A 121 -17.73 6.05 -10.08
N THR A 122 -17.30 6.61 -8.95
CA THR A 122 -17.20 5.89 -7.67
C THR A 122 -17.41 6.82 -6.48
N LYS A 123 -17.86 6.23 -5.36
CA LYS A 123 -17.96 6.88 -4.04
C LYS A 123 -16.86 6.46 -3.08
N GLU A 124 -15.88 5.69 -3.54
CA GLU A 124 -14.81 5.14 -2.70
C GLU A 124 -13.76 6.19 -2.31
N LEU A 125 -13.66 7.29 -3.07
CA LEU A 125 -12.73 8.38 -2.77
C LEU A 125 -13.45 9.57 -2.14
N THR A 126 -12.81 10.13 -1.13
CA THR A 126 -13.25 11.32 -0.39
C THR A 126 -12.48 12.57 -0.83
N ALA A 127 -12.93 13.74 -0.39
CA ALA A 127 -12.19 14.99 -0.58
C ALA A 127 -10.74 14.91 -0.04
N GLY A 128 -10.54 14.22 1.10
CA GLY A 128 -9.20 14.01 1.64
C GLY A 128 -8.29 13.19 0.73
N ASN A 129 -8.85 12.21 0.00
CA ASN A 129 -8.09 11.46 -1.00
C ASN A 129 -7.66 12.35 -2.17
N PHE A 130 -8.53 13.23 -2.64
CA PHE A 130 -8.16 14.16 -3.72
C PHE A 130 -7.13 15.19 -3.25
N MET A 131 -7.25 15.73 -2.03
CA MET A 131 -6.22 16.61 -1.47
C MET A 131 -4.86 15.92 -1.42
N TYR A 132 -4.82 14.69 -0.89
CA TYR A 132 -3.61 13.86 -0.88
C TYR A 132 -3.04 13.65 -2.29
N LEU A 133 -3.86 13.28 -3.27
CA LEU A 133 -3.42 13.12 -4.65
C LEU A 133 -2.82 14.41 -5.23
N ARG A 134 -3.39 15.57 -4.92
CA ARG A 134 -2.93 16.86 -5.43
C ARG A 134 -1.49 17.15 -4.99
N GLU A 135 -1.16 16.87 -3.73
CA GLU A 135 0.18 17.06 -3.15
C GLU A 135 1.28 16.33 -3.95
N TYR A 136 0.96 15.19 -4.56
CA TYR A 136 1.94 14.38 -5.28
C TYR A 136 1.89 14.52 -6.81
N LEU A 137 0.77 14.99 -7.35
CA LEU A 137 0.52 14.97 -8.79
C LEU A 137 0.54 16.35 -9.44
N VAL A 138 0.33 17.42 -8.69
CA VAL A 138 0.34 18.79 -9.22
C VAL A 138 1.55 19.51 -8.63
N LYS A 139 2.32 20.18 -9.48
CA LYS A 139 3.49 20.94 -9.04
C LYS A 139 3.02 22.30 -8.51
N GLU A 140 3.47 22.70 -7.32
CA GLU A 140 3.32 24.07 -6.82
C GLU A 140 3.94 25.12 -7.75
#